data_AF-A0A3N0E234-F1
#
_entry.id   AF-A0A3N0E234-F1
#
_cell.length_a   1.000
_cell.length_b   1.000
_cell.length_c   1.000
_cell.angle_alpha   90.00
_cell.angle_beta   90.00
_cell.angle_gamma   90.00
#
_symmetry.space_group_name_H-M   'P 1'
#
loop_
_entity.id
_entity.type
_entity.pdbx_description
1 polymer ?
#
loop_
_entity_poly.entity_id
_entity_poly.type
_entity_poly.pdbx_seq_one_letter_code
_entity_poly.pdbx_strand_id
1 'polypeptide(L)'
;MDNEGSAAGNGDKPTRNTRHPTGIRLTVALLAAMCVLLGPVGYAKGVASESNSAAEWFTLGFGASVGLPLLGAAIATVAGDRRAALYSLVLLAWPVVFVTAIHMHTGS
;
A
#
# COMPACT_ATOMS: atom_id res chain seq x y z
N MET A 1 -7.33 61.10 -15.03
CA MET A 1 -5.89 60.93 -14.80
C MET A 1 -5.65 60.21 -13.46
N ASP A 2 -6.37 59.08 -13.31
CA ASP A 2 -5.85 57.71 -13.27
C ASP A 2 -4.84 57.39 -12.16
N ASN A 3 -5.44 56.85 -11.10
CA ASN A 3 -4.88 56.17 -9.94
C ASN A 3 -3.99 54.98 -10.35
N GLU A 4 -2.67 55.06 -10.16
CA GLU A 4 -1.75 53.92 -10.32
C GLU A 4 -1.83 52.96 -9.12
N GLY A 5 -2.97 52.27 -9.03
CA GLY A 5 -3.04 50.99 -8.35
C GLY A 5 -2.31 49.95 -9.19
N SER A 6 -1.01 49.73 -8.94
CA SER A 6 -0.31 48.54 -9.43
C SER A 6 -0.18 47.50 -8.31
N ALA A 7 -1.34 47.06 -7.83
CA ALA A 7 -1.51 45.75 -7.22
C ALA A 7 -1.83 44.74 -8.34
N ALA A 8 -0.84 44.46 -9.19
CA ALA A 8 -0.94 43.41 -10.20
C ALA A 8 -0.26 42.15 -9.66
N GLY A 9 -1.04 41.33 -8.95
CA GLY A 9 -0.66 39.98 -8.59
C GLY A 9 -0.33 39.19 -9.86
N ASN A 10 0.90 38.69 -9.94
CA ASN A 10 1.29 37.81 -11.03
C ASN A 10 1.89 36.52 -10.46
N GLY A 11 0.96 35.73 -9.90
CA GLY A 11 1.01 34.28 -9.84
C GLY A 11 2.21 33.69 -9.11
N ASP A 12 1.98 33.36 -7.83
CA ASP A 12 2.35 32.02 -7.35
C ASP A 12 1.87 31.02 -8.41
N LYS A 13 2.73 30.73 -9.38
CA LYS A 13 2.62 29.48 -10.10
C LYS A 13 2.78 28.46 -8.99
N PRO A 14 1.77 27.64 -8.68
CA PRO A 14 2.10 26.43 -7.96
C PRO A 14 3.12 25.77 -8.87
N THR A 15 4.37 25.71 -8.41
CA THR A 15 5.40 24.86 -8.98
C THR A 15 4.75 23.50 -8.90
N ARG A 16 4.05 23.15 -9.97
CA ARG A 16 3.30 21.92 -10.12
C ARG A 16 4.38 20.89 -9.96
N ASN A 17 4.46 20.36 -8.75
CA ASN A 17 5.52 19.48 -8.34
C ASN A 17 5.35 18.25 -9.21
N THR A 18 6.06 18.23 -10.34
CA THR A 18 6.21 17.13 -11.27
C THR A 18 7.08 16.05 -10.62
N ARG A 19 6.96 15.84 -9.30
CA ARG A 19 7.30 14.58 -8.67
C ARG A 19 6.36 13.55 -9.28
N HIS A 20 6.96 12.85 -10.22
CA HIS A 20 6.37 12.01 -11.24
C HIS A 20 5.24 11.14 -10.65
N PRO A 21 3.99 11.22 -11.13
CA PRO A 21 2.93 10.29 -10.72
C PRO A 21 3.33 8.81 -10.93
N THR A 22 4.30 8.54 -11.79
CA THR A 22 4.92 7.20 -11.97
C THR A 22 5.68 6.73 -10.74
N GLY A 23 6.39 7.59 -10.00
CA GLY A 23 7.14 7.18 -8.82
C GLY A 23 6.22 6.65 -7.72
N ILE A 24 5.12 7.37 -7.46
CA ILE A 24 4.08 6.95 -6.53
C ILE A 24 3.44 5.62 -6.96
N ARG A 25 3.08 5.49 -8.24
CA ARG A 25 2.49 4.25 -8.77
C ARG A 25 3.44 3.06 -8.66
N LEU A 26 4.73 3.27 -8.91
CA LEU A 26 5.75 2.25 -8.76
C LEU A 26 5.91 1.83 -7.29
N THR A 27 5.94 2.78 -6.36
CA THR A 27 5.98 2.48 -4.92
C THR A 27 4.75 1.69 -4.48
N VAL A 28 3.55 2.12 -4.88
CA VAL A 28 2.29 1.42 -4.55
C VAL A 28 2.28 0.01 -5.17
N ALA A 29 2.77 -0.15 -6.41
CA ALA A 29 2.87 -1.45 -7.06
C ALA A 29 3.89 -2.37 -6.36
N LEU A 30 5.04 -1.85 -5.93
CA LEU A 30 6.03 -2.62 -5.17
C LEU A 30 5.50 -3.04 -3.79
N LEU A 31 4.81 -2.13 -3.08
CA LEU A 31 4.17 -2.45 -1.80
C LEU A 31 3.08 -3.52 -1.97
N ALA A 32 2.28 -3.42 -3.04
CA ALA A 32 1.29 -4.42 -3.40
C ALA A 32 1.94 -5.79 -3.70
N ALA A 33 3.03 -5.82 -4.48
CA ALA A 33 3.75 -7.05 -4.79
C ALA A 33 4.34 -7.69 -3.52
N MET A 34 4.93 -6.88 -2.64
CA MET A 34 5.45 -7.35 -1.36
C MET A 34 4.35 -7.88 -0.43
N CYS A 35 3.18 -7.22 -0.39
CA CYS A 35 2.00 -7.72 0.33
C CYS A 35 1.57 -9.11 -0.18
N VAL A 36 1.52 -9.28 -1.51
CA VAL A 36 1.08 -10.52 -2.14
C VAL A 36 2.04 -11.67 -1.86
N LEU A 37 3.34 -11.41 -1.76
CA LEU A 37 4.36 -12.44 -1.54
C LEU A 37 4.64 -12.73 -0.06
N LEU A 38 4.87 -11.69 0.74
CA LEU A 38 5.30 -11.85 2.14
C LEU A 38 4.18 -12.33 3.06
N GLY A 39 2.91 -11.98 2.78
CA GLY A 39 1.75 -12.44 3.55
C GLY A 39 1.61 -13.97 3.54
N PRO A 40 1.45 -14.61 2.37
CA PRO A 40 1.35 -16.05 2.25
C PRO A 40 2.60 -16.79 2.75
N VAL A 41 3.79 -16.26 2.48
CA VAL A 41 5.06 -16.87 2.94
C VAL A 41 5.14 -16.84 4.47
N GLY A 42 4.84 -15.70 5.10
CA GLY A 42 4.82 -15.59 6.56
C GLY A 42 3.79 -16.54 7.18
N TYR A 43 2.59 -16.64 6.59
CA TYR A 43 1.56 -17.55 7.06
C TYR A 43 1.94 -19.02 6.93
N ALA A 44 2.44 -19.45 5.77
CA ALA A 44 2.89 -20.81 5.54
C ALA A 44 4.05 -21.21 6.46
N LYS A 45 5.00 -20.28 6.69
CA LYS A 45 6.11 -20.49 7.64
C LYS A 45 5.62 -20.58 9.08
N GLY A 46 4.61 -19.78 9.46
CA GLY A 46 3.97 -19.87 10.77
C GLY A 46 3.30 -21.23 11.00
N VAL A 47 2.54 -21.72 10.02
CA VAL A 47 1.92 -23.06 10.06
C VAL A 47 2.97 -24.17 10.16
N ALA A 48 4.09 -24.04 9.45
CA ALA A 48 5.16 -25.05 9.44
C ALA A 48 6.13 -24.95 10.63
N SER A 49 6.08 -23.88 11.41
CA SER A 49 7.02 -23.65 12.51
C SER A 49 6.52 -24.23 13.83
N GLU A 50 7.47 -24.67 14.67
CA GLU A 50 7.17 -25.10 16.02
C GLU A 50 6.74 -23.92 16.91
N SER A 51 5.99 -24.24 17.97
CA SER A 51 5.15 -23.33 18.76
C SER A 51 5.83 -22.05 19.28
N ASN A 52 7.16 -22.00 19.35
CA ASN A 52 7.90 -20.85 19.87
C ASN A 52 8.18 -19.76 18.82
N SER A 53 8.20 -20.09 17.51
CA SER A 53 8.48 -19.11 16.43
C SER A 53 7.25 -18.84 15.54
N ALA A 54 6.18 -19.62 15.66
CA ALA A 54 4.95 -19.44 14.89
C ALA A 54 4.33 -18.05 15.04
N ALA A 55 4.32 -17.50 16.25
CA ALA A 55 3.77 -16.18 16.53
C ALA A 55 4.52 -15.06 15.77
N GLU A 56 5.84 -15.17 15.60
CA GLU A 56 6.67 -14.20 14.89
C GLU A 56 6.33 -14.20 13.40
N TRP A 57 6.22 -15.39 12.81
CA TRP A 57 5.86 -15.57 11.40
C TRP A 57 4.44 -15.12 11.09
N PHE A 58 3.47 -15.40 11.98
CA PHE A 58 2.11 -14.89 11.84
C PHE A 58 2.05 -13.37 11.95
N THR A 59 2.79 -12.79 12.89
CA THR A 59 2.85 -11.33 13.06
C THR A 59 3.48 -10.65 11.84
N LEU A 60 4.56 -11.21 11.30
CA LEU A 60 5.20 -10.72 10.08
C LEU A 60 4.27 -10.85 8.86
N GLY A 61 3.61 -12.00 8.70
CA GLY A 61 2.65 -12.23 7.61
C GLY A 61 1.46 -11.28 7.68
N PHE A 62 0.91 -11.05 8.88
CA PHE A 62 -0.17 -10.08 9.10
C PHE A 62 0.29 -8.65 8.82
N GLY A 63 1.44 -8.25 9.37
CA GLY A 63 1.99 -6.90 9.16
C GLY A 63 2.28 -6.60 7.69
N ALA A 64 2.82 -7.57 6.96
CA ALA A 64 3.05 -7.42 5.52
C ALA A 64 1.74 -7.34 4.72
N SER A 65 0.75 -8.16 5.07
CA SER A 65 -0.50 -8.27 4.31
C SER A 65 -1.51 -7.16 4.59
N VAL A 66 -1.47 -6.52 5.78
CA VAL A 66 -2.36 -5.40 6.13
C VAL A 66 -1.61 -4.06 6.14
N GLY A 67 -0.38 -4.03 6.63
CA GLY A 67 0.41 -2.81 6.75
C GLY A 67 0.86 -2.23 5.40
N LEU A 68 1.32 -3.07 4.47
CA LEU A 68 1.78 -2.60 3.16
C LEU A 68 0.65 -2.03 2.29
N PRO A 69 -0.55 -2.62 2.24
CA PRO A 69 -1.69 -2.00 1.56
C PRO A 69 -2.14 -0.69 2.21
N LEU A 70 -2.20 -0.60 3.54
CA LEU A 70 -2.54 0.65 4.22
C LEU A 70 -1.51 1.75 3.96
N LEU A 71 -0.21 1.41 3.96
CA LEU A 71 0.86 2.33 3.60
C LEU A 71 0.74 2.78 2.14
N GLY A 72 0.47 1.86 1.22
CA GLY A 72 0.22 2.17 -0.19
C GLY A 72 -0.99 3.09 -0.39
N ALA A 73 -2.08 2.84 0.33
CA ALA A 73 -3.28 3.68 0.30
C ALA A 73 -2.97 5.09 0.82
N ALA A 74 -2.23 5.22 1.93
CA ALA A 74 -1.84 6.51 2.48
C ALA A 74 -0.94 7.32 1.53
N ILE A 75 0.01 6.67 0.86
CA ILE A 75 0.87 7.33 -0.15
C ILE A 75 0.01 7.79 -1.34
N ALA A 76 -0.93 6.95 -1.79
CA ALA A 76 -1.84 7.27 -2.89
C ALA A 76 -2.80 8.42 -2.58
N THR A 77 -3.28 8.54 -1.33
CA THR A 77 -4.13 9.67 -0.91
C THR A 77 -3.36 10.98 -0.85
N VAL A 78 -2.12 10.99 -0.33
CA VAL A 78 -1.24 12.18 -0.35
C VAL A 78 -0.91 12.60 -1.79
N ALA A 79 -0.81 11.64 -2.71
CA ALA A 79 -0.58 11.89 -4.13
C ALA A 79 -1.83 12.34 -4.92
N GLY A 80 -3.02 12.29 -4.33
CA GLY A 80 -4.27 12.60 -5.01
C GLY A 80 -4.76 11.52 -6.00
N ASP A 81 -4.18 10.31 -6.01
CA ASP A 81 -4.62 9.21 -6.88
C ASP A 81 -5.63 8.31 -6.14
N ARG A 82 -6.91 8.69 -6.20
CA ARG A 82 -8.02 7.94 -5.57
C ARG A 82 -8.13 6.51 -6.07
N ARG A 83 -7.81 6.23 -7.34
CA ARG A 83 -7.91 4.86 -7.89
C ARG A 83 -6.84 3.97 -7.30
N ALA A 84 -5.60 4.44 -7.21
CA ALA A 84 -4.52 3.72 -6.56
C ALA A 84 -4.83 3.43 -5.09
N ALA A 85 -5.43 4.39 -4.35
CA ALA A 85 -5.85 4.18 -2.98
C ALA A 85 -6.93 3.08 -2.85
N LEU A 86 -7.92 3.06 -3.75
CA LEU A 86 -8.94 2.01 -3.78
C LEU A 86 -8.34 0.65 -4.10
N TYR A 87 -7.42 0.55 -5.06
CA TYR A 87 -6.74 -0.71 -5.36
C TYR A 87 -5.93 -1.23 -4.17
N SER A 88 -5.27 -0.35 -3.42
CA SER A 88 -4.63 -0.72 -2.15
C SER A 88 -5.63 -1.21 -1.11
N LEU A 89 -6.85 -0.67 -1.04
CA LEU A 89 -7.88 -1.20 -0.14
C LEU A 89 -8.42 -2.56 -0.59
N VAL A 90 -8.50 -2.83 -1.90
CA VAL A 90 -8.89 -4.16 -2.41
C VAL A 90 -7.87 -5.23 -2.00
N LEU A 91 -6.58 -4.89 -1.95
CA LEU A 91 -5.54 -5.79 -1.46
C LEU A 91 -5.74 -6.23 0.00
N LEU A 92 -6.50 -5.49 0.80
CA LEU A 92 -6.86 -5.89 2.17
C LEU A 92 -7.76 -7.15 2.21
N ALA A 93 -8.37 -7.54 1.09
CA ALA A 93 -9.11 -8.80 0.98
C ALA A 93 -8.18 -10.02 0.75
N TRP A 94 -6.93 -9.78 0.31
CA TRP A 94 -5.94 -10.82 0.02
C TRP A 94 -5.64 -11.78 1.18
N PRO A 95 -5.53 -11.33 2.46
CA PRO A 95 -5.39 -12.20 3.63
C PRO A 95 -6.37 -13.36 3.68
N VAL A 96 -7.65 -13.07 3.46
CA VAL A 96 -8.72 -14.08 3.52
C VAL A 96 -8.54 -15.13 2.43
N VAL A 97 -8.16 -14.69 1.22
CA VAL A 97 -7.98 -15.57 0.07
C VAL A 97 -6.86 -16.58 0.31
N PHE A 98 -5.67 -16.11 0.72
CA PHE A 98 -4.54 -17.02 0.88
C PHE A 98 -4.67 -17.93 2.12
N VAL A 99 -5.26 -17.44 3.22
CA VAL A 99 -5.50 -18.28 4.42
C VAL A 99 -6.40 -19.45 4.08
N THR A 100 -7.48 -19.18 3.34
CA THR A 100 -8.43 -20.20 2.89
C THR A 100 -7.76 -21.19 1.95
N ALA A 101 -6.98 -20.71 0.97
CA ALA A 101 -6.25 -21.56 0.04
C ALA A 101 -5.24 -22.49 0.74
N ILE A 102 -4.48 -21.97 1.71
CA ILE A 102 -3.51 -22.75 2.48
C ILE A 102 -4.22 -23.83 3.33
N HIS A 103 -5.33 -23.48 3.99
CA HIS A 103 -6.09 -24.47 4.78
C HIS A 103 -6.70 -25.58 3.92
N MET A 104 -7.21 -25.24 2.73
CA MET A 104 -7.74 -26.23 1.78
C MET A 104 -6.64 -27.18 1.29
N HIS A 105 -5.41 -26.70 1.16
CA HIS A 105 -4.28 -27.54 0.74
C HIS A 105 -3.69 -28.38 1.88
N THR A 106 -3.66 -27.87 3.12
CA THR A 106 -3.15 -28.62 4.28
C THR A 106 -4.15 -29.66 4.81
N GLY A 107 -5.45 -29.48 4.54
CA GLY A 107 -6.51 -30.41 4.97
C GLY A 107 -6.75 -31.61 4.05
N SER A 108 -6.06 -31.72 2.91
CA SER A 108 -6.14 -32.84 1.95
C SER A 108 -5.01 -33.83 2.12
#